data_AF-G8FXU5-F1
#
_entry.id   AF-G8FXU5-F1
#
_cell.length_a   1.000
_cell.length_b   1.000
_cell.length_c   1.000
_cell.angle_alpha   90.00
_cell.angle_beta   90.00
_cell.angle_gamma   90.00
#
_symmetry.space_group_name_H-M   'P 1'
#
loop_
_entity.id
_entity.type
_entity.pdbx_description
1 polymer ?
#
loop_
_entity_poly.entity_id
_entity_poly.type
_entity_poly.pdbx_seq_one_letter_code
_entity_poly.pdbx_strand_id
1 'polypeptide(L)'
;GVIGRYCDQPEKFPGVAHFHTVRVAQPTGKYYTSEFLRQLCDIWELRGSGLTNMHGATGDIVLLGTTTPQLEEIFWELTHDMNND
;
A
#
# COMPACT_ATOMS: atom_id res chain seq x y z
N GLY A 1 -0.20 4.95 7.75
CA GLY A 1 1.19 5.23 8.22
C GLY A 1 2.21 4.56 7.30
N VAL A 2 3.45 5.06 7.20
CA VAL A 2 4.46 4.55 6.25
C VAL A 2 5.70 4.00 6.96
N ILE A 3 6.22 2.85 6.52
CA ILE A 3 7.49 2.29 6.98
C ILE A 3 8.48 2.28 5.82
N GLY A 4 9.52 3.10 5.93
CA GLY A 4 10.62 3.16 4.97
C GLY A 4 11.48 1.89 5.01
N ARG A 5 11.85 1.41 3.81
CA ARG A 5 12.77 0.28 3.63
C ARG A 5 13.50 0.42 2.29
N TYR A 6 14.78 0.05 2.31
CA TYR A 6 15.70 0.09 1.18
C TYR A 6 16.46 -1.23 1.10
N CYS A 7 16.73 -1.72 -0.12
CA CYS A 7 17.56 -2.90 -0.34
C CYS A 7 19.05 -2.57 -0.12
N ASP A 8 19.82 -3.52 0.41
CA ASP A 8 21.26 -3.42 0.63
C ASP A 8 22.09 -3.59 -0.66
N GLN A 9 21.48 -4.10 -1.73
CA GLN A 9 22.10 -4.31 -3.04
C GLN A 9 21.27 -3.67 -4.17
N PRO A 10 21.14 -2.33 -4.20
CA PRO A 10 20.26 -1.62 -5.15
C PRO A 10 20.70 -1.79 -6.61
N GLU A 11 21.99 -1.95 -6.88
CA GLU A 11 22.50 -2.20 -8.25
C GLU A 11 22.09 -3.58 -8.77
N LYS A 12 22.05 -4.58 -7.89
CA LYS A 12 21.65 -5.95 -8.24
C LYS A 12 20.14 -6.11 -8.31
N PHE A 13 19.41 -5.38 -7.48
CA PHE A 13 17.94 -5.44 -7.38
C PHE A 13 17.31 -4.04 -7.44
N PRO A 14 17.41 -3.34 -8.59
CA PRO A 14 16.96 -1.95 -8.70
C PRO A 14 15.45 -1.79 -8.46
N GLY A 15 14.63 -2.79 -8.78
CA GLY A 15 13.17 -2.75 -8.59
C GLY A 15 12.72 -2.69 -7.12
N VAL A 16 13.61 -2.97 -6.17
CA VAL A 16 13.33 -2.90 -4.72
C VAL A 16 14.32 -1.99 -3.99
N ALA A 17 15.02 -1.12 -4.71
CA ALA A 17 15.89 -0.11 -4.11
C ALA A 17 15.12 0.73 -3.08
N HIS A 18 13.88 1.10 -3.41
CA HIS A 18 12.87 1.58 -2.46
C HIS A 18 11.75 0.55 -2.38
N PHE A 19 11.39 0.14 -1.17
CA PHE A 19 10.33 -0.86 -0.98
C PHE A 19 9.51 -0.56 0.28
N HIS A 20 8.92 0.63 0.29
CA HIS A 20 8.19 1.15 1.45
C HIS A 20 6.87 0.42 1.67
N THR A 21 6.50 0.22 2.94
CA THR A 21 5.21 -0.34 3.32
C THR A 21 4.24 0.77 3.69
N VAL A 22 3.04 0.76 3.10
CA VAL A 22 1.93 1.65 3.48
C VAL A 22 0.91 0.84 4.30
N ARG A 23 0.63 1.30 5.51
CA ARG A 23 -0.45 0.78 6.36
C ARG A 23 -1.71 1.59 6.16
N VAL A 24 -2.76 0.93 5.68
CA VAL A 24 -4.08 1.50 5.41
C VAL A 24 -5.05 1.04 6.50
N ALA A 25 -5.84 1.97 7.02
CA ALA A 25 -6.84 1.68 8.05
C ALA A 25 -7.89 0.72 7.50
N GLN A 26 -8.18 -0.34 8.24
CA GLN A 26 -9.18 -1.35 7.91
C GLN A 26 -10.54 -1.05 8.56
N PRO A 27 -11.67 -1.46 7.96
CA PRO A 27 -12.97 -1.43 8.61
C PRO A 27 -13.01 -2.37 9.83
N THR A 28 -13.83 -2.01 10.80
CA THR A 28 -14.03 -2.82 12.01
C THR A 28 -14.56 -4.20 11.63
N GLY A 29 -13.92 -5.24 12.18
CA GLY A 29 -14.28 -6.63 11.87
C GLY A 29 -13.81 -7.13 10.50
N LYS A 30 -13.10 -6.32 9.70
CA LYS A 30 -12.53 -6.70 8.39
C LYS A 30 -13.57 -7.22 7.38
N TYR A 31 -14.79 -6.67 7.40
CA TYR A 31 -15.79 -6.94 6.38
C TYR A 31 -15.64 -5.94 5.23
N TYR A 32 -15.64 -6.46 4.01
CA TYR A 32 -15.44 -5.66 2.79
C TYR A 32 -16.52 -5.97 1.76
N THR A 33 -16.83 -4.98 0.93
CA THR A 33 -17.47 -5.22 -0.36
C THR A 33 -16.40 -5.57 -1.40
N SER A 34 -16.78 -6.33 -2.41
CA SER A 34 -15.86 -6.64 -3.52
C SER A 34 -15.49 -5.39 -4.34
N GLU A 35 -16.32 -4.34 -4.29
CA GLU A 35 -16.05 -3.05 -4.93
C GLU A 35 -14.89 -2.33 -4.24
N PHE A 36 -14.93 -2.19 -2.91
CA PHE A 36 -13.86 -1.55 -2.14
C PHE A 36 -12.50 -2.24 -2.37
N LEU A 37 -12.46 -3.58 -2.33
CA LEU A 37 -11.21 -4.31 -2.52
C LEU A 37 -10.67 -4.17 -3.95
N ARG A 38 -11.54 -4.11 -4.97
CA ARG A 38 -11.09 -3.88 -6.35
C ARG A 38 -10.51 -2.48 -6.53
N GLN A 39 -11.18 -1.45 -6.01
CA GLN A 39 -10.65 -0.08 -6.04
C GLN A 39 -9.28 0.02 -5.36
N LEU A 40 -9.13 -0.62 -4.19
CA LEU A 40 -7.84 -0.66 -3.50
C LEU A 40 -6.75 -1.37 -4.32
N CYS A 41 -7.11 -2.48 -4.99
CA CYS A 41 -6.20 -3.18 -5.89
C CYS A 41 -5.81 -2.32 -7.10
N ASP A 42 -6.74 -1.59 -7.70
CA ASP A 42 -6.48 -0.73 -8.87
C ASP A 42 -5.44 0.37 -8.54
N ILE A 43 -5.60 1.03 -7.38
CA ILE A 43 -4.61 1.99 -6.86
C ILE A 43 -3.26 1.31 -6.66
N TRP A 44 -3.25 0.14 -6.02
CA TRP A 44 -2.02 -0.52 -5.63
C TRP A 44 -1.25 -1.17 -6.79
N GLU A 45 -1.96 -1.62 -7.82
CA GLU A 45 -1.36 -2.14 -9.06
C GLU A 45 -0.69 -1.00 -9.85
N LEU A 46 -1.30 0.19 -9.89
CA LEU A 46 -0.73 1.35 -10.58
C LEU A 46 0.48 1.95 -9.85
N ARG A 47 0.40 2.04 -8.52
CA ARG A 47 1.33 2.88 -7.72
C ARG A 47 2.24 2.09 -6.77
N GLY A 48 2.04 0.78 -6.68
CA GLY A 48 2.78 -0.09 -5.78
C GLY A 48 3.37 -1.30 -6.50
N SER A 49 3.67 -2.32 -5.71
CA SER A 49 4.22 -3.59 -6.20
C SER A 49 3.15 -4.61 -6.60
N GLY A 50 1.86 -4.34 -6.31
CA GLY A 50 0.79 -5.33 -6.35
C GLY A 50 0.81 -6.35 -5.20
N LEU A 51 1.83 -6.37 -4.35
CA LEU A 51 1.93 -7.29 -3.21
C LEU A 51 1.26 -6.71 -1.96
N THR A 52 0.52 -7.54 -1.24
CA THR A 52 -0.17 -7.12 -0.01
C THR A 52 -0.05 -8.17 1.08
N ASN A 53 -0.18 -7.73 2.35
CA ASN A 53 -0.58 -8.62 3.43
C ASN A 53 -2.00 -8.23 3.87
N MET A 54 -2.91 -9.22 3.86
CA MET A 54 -4.29 -9.10 4.33
C MET A 54 -4.45 -10.01 5.56
N HIS A 55 -4.05 -9.59 6.76
CA HIS A 55 -3.72 -8.24 7.25
C HIS A 55 -2.39 -8.21 8.01
N GLY A 56 -1.93 -7.03 8.42
CA GLY A 56 -0.90 -6.90 9.45
C GLY A 56 -1.39 -7.43 10.81
N ALA A 57 -0.46 -7.81 11.68
CA ALA A 57 -0.79 -8.35 13.01
C ALA A 57 -1.60 -7.38 13.89
N THR A 58 -1.39 -6.07 13.73
CA THR A 58 -2.17 -5.00 14.38
C THR A 58 -3.55 -4.78 13.77
N GLY A 59 -3.78 -5.29 12.56
CA GLY A 59 -5.07 -5.24 11.87
C GLY A 59 -5.07 -4.48 10.55
N ASP A 60 -4.06 -3.63 10.29
CA ASP A 60 -3.97 -2.79 9.09
C ASP A 60 -3.98 -3.62 7.80
N ILE A 61 -4.56 -3.06 6.74
CA ILE A 61 -4.24 -3.53 5.38
C ILE A 61 -2.82 -3.07 5.07
N VAL A 62 -1.99 -3.97 4.56
CA VAL A 62 -0.58 -3.71 4.28
C VAL A 62 -0.35 -3.74 2.78
N LEU A 63 -0.05 -2.56 2.22
CA LEU A 63 0.41 -2.41 0.85
C LEU A 63 1.95 -2.50 0.86
N LEU A 64 2.49 -3.58 0.29
CA LEU A 64 3.88 -3.99 0.51
C LEU A 64 4.79 -3.62 -0.66
N GLY A 65 5.44 -2.46 -0.57
CA GLY A 65 6.47 -2.05 -1.52
C GLY A 65 5.98 -0.99 -2.50
N THR A 66 6.45 0.23 -2.29
CA THR A 66 6.35 1.35 -3.24
C THR A 66 7.58 2.26 -3.07
N THR A 67 7.64 3.32 -3.87
CA THR A 67 8.71 4.32 -3.88
C THR A 67 8.27 5.60 -3.16
N THR A 68 9.22 6.43 -2.74
CA THR A 68 8.93 7.68 -2.02
C THR A 68 8.00 8.64 -2.78
N PRO A 69 8.18 8.88 -4.10
CA PRO A 69 7.30 9.80 -4.84
C PRO A 69 5.85 9.37 -4.92
N GLN A 70 5.56 8.07 -4.78
CA GLN A 70 4.19 7.54 -4.86
C GLN A 70 3.42 7.65 -3.53
N LEU A 71 4.07 8.01 -2.42
CA LEU A 71 3.42 8.00 -1.11
C LEU A 71 2.27 9.00 -1.01
N GLU A 72 2.49 10.24 -1.43
CA GLU A 72 1.46 11.29 -1.42
C GLU A 72 0.35 10.99 -2.44
N GLU A 73 0.71 10.41 -3.58
CA GLU A 73 -0.24 10.02 -4.61
C GLU A 73 -1.20 8.92 -4.13
N ILE A 74 -0.66 7.88 -3.50
CA ILE A 74 -1.45 6.81 -2.87
C ILE A 74 -2.33 7.39 -1.76
N PHE A 75 -1.78 8.29 -0.94
CA PHE A 75 -2.54 8.93 0.13
C PHE A 75 -3.70 9.78 -0.42
N TRP A 76 -3.48 10.51 -1.50
CA TRP A 76 -4.50 11.31 -2.17
C TRP A 76 -5.66 10.44 -2.67
N GLU A 77 -5.38 9.38 -3.44
CA GLU A 77 -6.44 8.51 -3.99
C GLU A 77 -7.21 7.78 -2.89
N LEU A 78 -6.53 7.31 -1.84
CA LEU A 78 -7.18 6.66 -0.69
C LEU A 78 -8.17 7.61 0.02
N THR A 79 -7.81 8.87 0.18
CA THR A 79 -8.61 9.85 0.93
C THR A 79 -9.67 10.54 0.08
N HIS A 80 -9.36 10.89 -1.17
CA HIS A 80 -10.25 11.70 -2.02
C HIS A 80 -11.11 10.84 -2.95
N ASP A 81 -10.58 9.74 -3.47
CA ASP A 81 -11.31 8.89 -4.43
C ASP A 81 -12.04 7.75 -3.73
N MET A 82 -11.41 7.13 -2.72
CA MET A 82 -12.01 6.05 -1.94
C MET A 82 -12.72 6.51 -0.66
N ASN A 83 -12.53 7.77 -0.24
CA ASN A 83 -13.06 8.29 1.02
C ASN A 83 -12.74 7.38 2.23
N ASN A 84 -11.49 6.90 2.26
CA ASN A 84 -10.95 6.01 3.29
C ASN A 84 -9.88 6.77 4.10
N ASP A 85 -10.33 7.63 5.01
CA ASP A 85 -9.54 8.43 5.96
C ASP A 85 -9.54 7.88 7.39
#